data_AF-A0A2I1MTD3-F1
#
_entry.id   AF-A0A2I1MTD3-F1
#
_cell.length_a   1.000
_cell.length_b   1.000
_cell.length_c   1.000
_cell.angle_alpha   90.00
_cell.angle_beta   90.00
_cell.angle_gamma   90.00
#
_symmetry.space_group_name_H-M   'P 1'
#
loop_
_entity.id
_entity.type
_entity.pdbx_description
1 polymer ?
#
loop_
_entity_poly.entity_id
_entity_poly.type
_entity_poly.pdbx_seq_one_letter_code
_entity_poly.pdbx_strand_id
1 'polypeptide(L)'
;EFAYARPLLSEKPYFIYISQSGETADSRQVLVQTNEEGYPSLTITNTPGSTLSREADDTLLLHAGPEIAVASTKAYTAQMAVLAILAGALAQAKGEKLAFDMKQELGRVAQAMEAAVSEKDRCHDLARQYFADQSTAFYIGRSLDYYSSLEAALKLKEISYIQAEGFAAGELKHGTIALIEEGTPVIALITQEKTAAMVRSNVEEVRSRGAQVIHIASENCQRPGDQLLVMQVEECLLPLVSIVYAQLLAYYATIERGYDVDKPRNLAKSVTVE
;
A
#
# COMPACT_ATOMS: atom_id res chain seq x y z
N GLU A 1 7.05 -12.03 14.96
CA GLU A 1 6.18 -11.72 16.12
C GLU A 1 5.19 -12.82 16.51
N PHE A 2 4.08 -13.05 15.79
CA PHE A 2 3.02 -13.98 16.24
C PHE A 2 3.55 -15.38 16.63
N ALA A 3 4.42 -15.97 15.79
CA ALA A 3 4.97 -17.32 16.01
C ALA A 3 5.85 -17.44 17.27
N TYR A 4 6.36 -16.32 17.78
CA TYR A 4 7.33 -16.26 18.89
C TYR A 4 6.71 -15.67 20.17
N ALA A 5 5.72 -14.79 20.02
CA ALA A 5 5.03 -14.12 21.12
C ALA A 5 3.53 -14.10 20.83
N ARG A 6 2.85 -15.19 21.20
CA ARG A 6 1.46 -15.41 20.87
C ARG A 6 0.54 -14.39 21.58
N PRO A 7 -0.28 -13.63 20.84
CA PRO A 7 -1.23 -12.71 21.43
C PRO A 7 -2.44 -13.45 22.03
N LEU A 8 -3.23 -12.74 22.84
CA LEU A 8 -4.55 -13.23 23.24
C LEU A 8 -5.44 -13.37 22.00
N LEU A 9 -6.01 -14.57 21.81
CA LEU A 9 -6.94 -14.84 20.71
C LEU A 9 -8.38 -14.48 21.12
N SER A 10 -9.21 -14.18 20.11
CA SER A 10 -10.64 -14.01 20.29
C SER A 10 -11.31 -15.36 20.63
N GLU A 11 -12.58 -15.33 21.08
CA GLU A 11 -13.34 -16.55 21.42
C GLU A 11 -13.52 -17.51 20.23
N LYS A 12 -13.57 -16.96 19.01
CA LYS A 12 -13.76 -17.71 17.76
C LYS A 12 -12.78 -17.16 16.71
N PRO A 13 -11.48 -17.51 16.82
CA PRO A 13 -10.49 -16.99 15.91
C PRO A 13 -10.68 -17.62 14.53
N TYR A 14 -10.43 -16.82 13.49
CA TYR A 14 -10.34 -17.26 12.11
C TYR A 14 -9.10 -16.60 11.51
N PHE A 15 -8.17 -17.39 10.99
CA PHE A 15 -6.88 -16.89 10.54
C PHE A 15 -6.92 -16.58 9.05
N ILE A 16 -6.41 -15.42 8.65
CA ILE A 16 -6.27 -15.04 7.25
C ILE A 16 -4.79 -14.80 6.96
N TYR A 17 -4.20 -15.64 6.11
CA TYR A 17 -2.83 -15.52 5.64
C TYR A 17 -2.81 -14.79 4.30
N ILE A 18 -1.99 -13.76 4.18
CA ILE A 18 -1.85 -12.98 2.96
C ILE A 18 -0.40 -13.12 2.49
N SER A 19 -0.19 -13.78 1.34
CA SER A 19 1.17 -13.98 0.81
C SER A 19 1.14 -14.07 -0.71
N GLN A 20 1.96 -13.27 -1.39
CA GLN A 20 2.10 -13.32 -2.85
C GLN A 20 2.58 -14.71 -3.31
N SER A 21 3.66 -15.22 -2.70
CA SER A 21 4.27 -16.49 -3.07
C SER A 21 3.56 -17.69 -2.46
N GLY A 22 2.89 -17.50 -1.32
CA GLY A 22 2.36 -18.61 -0.53
C GLY A 22 3.47 -19.44 0.16
N GLU A 23 4.71 -18.94 0.15
CA GLU A 23 5.91 -19.64 0.65
C GLU A 23 6.68 -18.84 1.71
N THR A 24 6.17 -17.69 2.16
CA THR A 24 6.80 -16.85 3.19
C THR A 24 7.01 -17.64 4.48
N ALA A 25 8.26 -17.79 4.92
CA ALA A 25 8.63 -18.67 6.04
C ALA A 25 7.87 -18.33 7.34
N ASP A 26 7.87 -17.06 7.75
CA ASP A 26 7.17 -16.61 8.97
C ASP A 26 5.67 -16.91 8.94
N SER A 27 5.01 -16.67 7.80
CA SER A 27 3.58 -16.98 7.65
C SER A 27 3.30 -18.48 7.71
N ARG A 28 4.19 -19.30 7.14
CA ARG A 28 4.09 -20.76 7.20
C ARG A 28 4.29 -21.28 8.62
N GLN A 29 5.24 -20.71 9.36
CA GLN A 29 5.46 -21.06 10.76
C GLN A 29 4.21 -20.80 11.59
N VAL A 30 3.54 -19.66 11.38
CA VAL A 30 2.27 -19.36 12.04
C VAL A 30 1.17 -20.34 11.61
N LEU A 31 1.07 -20.69 10.33
CA LEU A 31 0.07 -21.65 9.84
C LEU A 31 0.23 -23.03 10.48
N VAL A 32 1.46 -23.53 10.61
CA VAL A 32 1.71 -24.82 11.29
C VAL A 32 1.18 -24.79 12.72
N GLN A 33 1.48 -23.75 13.50
CA GLN A 33 1.02 -23.61 14.88
C GLN A 33 -0.51 -23.56 14.98
N THR A 34 -1.17 -22.78 14.12
CA THR A 34 -2.64 -22.66 14.15
C THR A 34 -3.35 -23.91 13.67
N ASN A 35 -2.73 -24.67 12.75
CA ASN A 35 -3.24 -25.95 12.27
C ASN A 35 -3.15 -27.04 13.36
N GLU A 36 -2.04 -27.10 14.10
CA GLU A 36 -1.88 -28.01 15.25
C GLU A 36 -2.95 -27.78 16.32
N GLU A 37 -3.44 -26.54 16.43
CA GLU A 37 -4.48 -26.12 17.37
C GLU A 37 -5.91 -26.28 16.80
N GLY A 38 -6.03 -26.65 15.53
CA GLY A 38 -7.31 -26.88 14.87
C GLY A 38 -8.10 -25.59 14.60
N TYR A 39 -7.44 -24.45 14.44
CA TYR A 39 -8.13 -23.21 14.08
C TYR A 39 -8.39 -23.11 12.57
N PRO A 40 -9.56 -22.61 12.18
CA PRO A 40 -9.89 -22.44 10.77
C PRO A 40 -9.08 -21.31 10.14
N SER A 41 -8.72 -21.50 8.87
CA SER A 41 -7.80 -20.64 8.15
C SER A 41 -8.18 -20.43 6.69
N LEU A 42 -7.88 -19.24 6.18
CA LEU A 42 -7.96 -18.86 4.78
C LEU A 42 -6.61 -18.34 4.32
N THR A 43 -6.12 -18.84 3.20
CA THR A 43 -4.97 -18.26 2.50
C THR A 43 -5.40 -17.44 1.28
N ILE A 44 -4.95 -16.19 1.23
CA ILE A 44 -5.05 -15.31 0.07
C ILE A 44 -3.69 -15.24 -0.62
N THR A 45 -3.57 -15.82 -1.82
CA THR A 45 -2.29 -15.96 -2.52
C THR A 45 -2.36 -15.82 -4.03
N ASN A 46 -1.25 -15.46 -4.66
CA ASN A 46 -1.14 -15.43 -6.13
C ASN A 46 -0.67 -16.77 -6.71
N THR A 47 -0.18 -17.70 -5.89
CA THR A 47 0.47 -18.93 -6.34
C THR A 47 -0.41 -20.14 -5.99
N PRO A 48 -1.16 -20.67 -6.98
CA PRO A 48 -2.02 -21.83 -6.76
C PRO A 48 -1.21 -23.03 -6.29
N GLY A 49 -1.71 -23.72 -5.26
CA GLY A 49 -1.07 -24.92 -4.73
C GLY A 49 0.27 -24.67 -4.03
N SER A 50 0.58 -23.42 -3.65
CA SER A 50 1.66 -23.09 -2.70
C SER A 50 1.41 -23.72 -1.33
N THR A 51 2.43 -23.75 -0.47
CA THR A 51 2.34 -24.39 0.85
C THR A 51 1.22 -23.80 1.71
N LEU A 52 1.15 -22.48 1.83
CA LEU A 52 0.04 -21.83 2.55
C LEU A 52 -1.33 -22.17 1.94
N SER A 53 -1.42 -22.33 0.62
CA SER A 53 -2.67 -22.69 -0.06
C SER A 53 -3.08 -24.14 0.16
N ARG A 54 -2.13 -25.08 0.24
CA ARG A 54 -2.42 -26.50 0.44
C ARG A 54 -2.75 -26.84 1.89
N GLU A 55 -2.17 -26.09 2.83
CA GLU A 55 -2.25 -26.40 4.26
C GLU A 55 -3.33 -25.59 5.01
N ALA A 56 -3.88 -24.53 4.40
CA ALA A 56 -5.05 -23.83 4.94
C ALA A 56 -6.36 -24.53 4.56
N ASP A 57 -7.44 -24.28 5.32
CA ASP A 57 -8.76 -24.86 5.05
C ASP A 57 -9.37 -24.32 3.75
N ASP A 58 -9.23 -23.00 3.54
CA ASP A 58 -9.73 -22.30 2.37
C ASP A 58 -8.61 -21.56 1.63
N THR A 59 -8.78 -21.36 0.31
CA THR A 59 -7.88 -20.53 -0.51
C THR A 59 -8.67 -19.56 -1.39
N LEU A 60 -8.23 -18.30 -1.42
CA LEU A 60 -8.62 -17.32 -2.42
C LEU A 60 -7.40 -16.93 -3.27
N LEU A 61 -7.53 -17.09 -4.58
CA LEU A 61 -6.48 -16.73 -5.53
C LEU A 61 -6.61 -15.29 -5.99
N LEU A 62 -5.48 -14.59 -6.09
CA LEU A 62 -5.44 -13.20 -6.56
C LEU A 62 -5.66 -13.06 -8.07
N HIS A 63 -5.28 -14.08 -8.84
CA HIS A 63 -5.30 -14.05 -10.31
C HIS A 63 -4.53 -12.85 -10.93
N ALA A 64 -3.52 -12.30 -10.25
CA ALA A 64 -2.70 -11.20 -10.75
C ALA A 64 -1.68 -11.64 -11.82
N GLY A 65 -1.56 -12.96 -12.05
CA GLY A 65 -0.55 -13.57 -12.92
C GLY A 65 0.88 -13.46 -12.35
N PRO A 66 1.89 -14.03 -13.02
CA PRO A 66 3.27 -14.02 -12.52
C PRO A 66 3.80 -12.61 -12.33
N GLU A 67 4.36 -12.32 -11.16
CA GLU A 67 5.06 -11.06 -10.86
C GLU A 67 6.55 -11.35 -10.85
N ILE A 68 7.39 -10.64 -11.61
CA ILE A 68 8.81 -11.01 -11.76
C ILE A 68 9.71 -10.14 -10.87
N ALA A 69 9.43 -8.84 -10.81
CA ALA A 69 10.14 -7.90 -9.97
C ALA A 69 10.10 -8.31 -8.49
N VAL A 70 11.16 -7.94 -7.75
CA VAL A 70 11.24 -8.19 -6.30
C VAL A 70 10.21 -7.35 -5.54
N ALA A 71 10.05 -6.08 -5.92
CA ALA A 71 9.06 -5.20 -5.32
C ALA A 71 7.64 -5.54 -5.82
N SER A 72 6.78 -6.00 -4.89
CA SER A 72 5.37 -6.29 -5.17
C SER A 72 4.61 -5.03 -5.60
N THR A 73 3.78 -5.14 -6.65
CA THR A 73 2.96 -4.03 -7.16
C THR A 73 1.53 -4.50 -7.43
N LYS A 74 1.34 -5.34 -8.46
CA LYS A 74 0.03 -5.88 -8.83
C LYS A 74 -0.47 -6.92 -7.84
N ALA A 75 0.43 -7.64 -7.16
CA ALA A 75 0.02 -8.54 -6.10
C ALA A 75 -0.58 -7.77 -4.92
N TYR A 76 -0.01 -6.61 -4.55
CA TYR A 76 -0.56 -5.74 -3.51
C TYR A 76 -1.97 -5.23 -3.87
N THR A 77 -2.15 -4.65 -5.07
CA THR A 77 -3.48 -4.14 -5.47
C THR A 77 -4.50 -5.27 -5.65
N ALA A 78 -4.10 -6.44 -6.15
CA ALA A 78 -4.97 -7.61 -6.20
C ALA A 78 -5.36 -8.13 -4.81
N GLN A 79 -4.43 -8.12 -3.83
CA GLN A 79 -4.75 -8.48 -2.43
C GLN A 79 -5.83 -7.56 -1.87
N MET A 80 -5.67 -6.25 -2.06
CA MET A 80 -6.68 -5.27 -1.62
C MET A 80 -8.03 -5.49 -2.29
N ALA A 81 -8.06 -5.76 -3.60
CA ALA A 81 -9.29 -6.02 -4.33
C ALA A 81 -9.99 -7.30 -3.83
N VAL A 82 -9.24 -8.38 -3.62
CA VAL A 82 -9.79 -9.64 -3.07
C VAL A 82 -10.28 -9.45 -1.64
N LEU A 83 -9.56 -8.69 -0.80
CA LEU A 83 -10.01 -8.34 0.56
C LEU A 83 -11.29 -7.51 0.54
N ALA A 84 -11.44 -6.57 -0.39
CA ALA A 84 -12.67 -5.80 -0.56
C ALA A 84 -13.85 -6.70 -0.99
N ILE A 85 -13.62 -7.65 -1.91
CA ILE A 85 -14.62 -8.64 -2.32
C ILE A 85 -15.02 -9.52 -1.12
N LEU A 86 -14.04 -10.00 -0.34
CA LEU A 86 -14.28 -10.80 0.86
C LEU A 86 -15.11 -10.02 1.88
N ALA A 87 -14.77 -8.76 2.14
CA ALA A 87 -15.53 -7.89 3.03
C ALA A 87 -16.99 -7.71 2.55
N GLY A 88 -17.19 -7.50 1.24
CA GLY A 88 -18.52 -7.40 0.65
C GLY A 88 -19.33 -8.69 0.75
N ALA A 89 -18.70 -9.84 0.52
CA ALA A 89 -19.33 -11.15 0.67
C ALA A 89 -19.73 -11.44 2.13
N LEU A 90 -18.88 -11.07 3.09
CA LEU A 90 -19.17 -11.19 4.52
C LEU A 90 -20.33 -10.28 4.95
N ALA A 91 -20.39 -9.05 4.45
CA ALA A 91 -21.52 -8.15 4.69
C ALA A 91 -22.83 -8.77 4.17
N GLN A 92 -22.82 -9.28 2.93
CA GLN A 92 -23.99 -9.96 2.35
C GLN A 92 -24.41 -11.19 3.16
N ALA A 93 -23.46 -12.01 3.62
CA ALA A 93 -23.74 -13.19 4.45
C ALA A 93 -24.38 -12.82 5.80
N LYS A 94 -24.08 -11.62 6.32
CA LYS A 94 -24.72 -11.06 7.53
C LYS A 94 -26.06 -10.38 7.25
N GLY A 95 -26.51 -10.32 6.00
CA GLY A 95 -27.70 -9.56 5.59
C GLY A 95 -27.50 -8.05 5.58
N GLU A 96 -26.26 -7.58 5.65
CA GLU A 96 -25.91 -6.17 5.51
C GLU A 96 -25.84 -5.80 4.03
N LYS A 97 -26.37 -4.63 3.68
CA LYS A 97 -26.35 -4.11 2.32
C LYS A 97 -25.28 -3.04 2.20
N LEU A 98 -24.35 -3.22 1.27
CA LEU A 98 -23.39 -2.17 0.89
C LEU A 98 -24.13 -0.97 0.29
N ALA A 99 -23.59 0.23 0.51
CA ALA A 99 -24.13 1.46 -0.06
C ALA A 99 -23.94 1.55 -1.59
N PHE A 100 -23.07 0.70 -2.15
CA PHE A 100 -22.68 0.66 -3.56
C PHE A 100 -22.64 -0.79 -4.07
N ASP A 101 -22.63 -0.95 -5.40
CA ASP A 101 -22.42 -2.25 -6.04
C ASP A 101 -20.92 -2.54 -6.18
N MET A 102 -20.42 -3.52 -5.41
CA MET A 102 -19.00 -3.87 -5.36
C MET A 102 -18.41 -4.21 -6.74
N LYS A 103 -19.15 -4.94 -7.58
CA LYS A 103 -18.66 -5.36 -8.90
C LYS A 103 -18.52 -4.16 -9.83
N GLN A 104 -19.53 -3.30 -9.86
CA GLN A 104 -19.52 -2.08 -10.67
C GLN A 104 -18.43 -1.13 -10.19
N GLU A 105 -18.27 -0.98 -8.87
CA GLU A 105 -17.25 -0.11 -8.28
C GLU A 105 -15.84 -0.60 -8.60
N LEU A 106 -15.55 -1.90 -8.49
CA LEU A 106 -14.25 -2.44 -8.89
C LEU A 106 -13.98 -2.25 -10.40
N GLY A 107 -15.03 -2.22 -11.22
CA GLY A 107 -14.93 -1.82 -12.63
C GLY A 107 -14.50 -0.36 -12.81
N ARG A 108 -15.03 0.56 -11.99
CA ARG A 108 -14.57 1.96 -11.94
C ARG A 108 -13.14 2.08 -11.43
N VAL A 109 -12.77 1.34 -10.39
CA VAL A 109 -11.41 1.29 -9.85
C VAL A 109 -10.41 0.88 -10.94
N ALA A 110 -10.73 -0.15 -11.73
CA ALA A 110 -9.86 -0.57 -12.83
C ALA A 110 -9.63 0.56 -13.87
N GLN A 111 -10.69 1.27 -14.25
CA GLN A 111 -10.59 2.44 -15.14
C GLN A 111 -9.77 3.58 -14.52
N ALA A 112 -9.97 3.84 -13.22
CA ALA A 112 -9.23 4.86 -12.48
C ALA A 112 -7.72 4.52 -12.37
N MET A 113 -7.39 3.24 -12.17
CA MET A 113 -6.00 2.77 -12.18
C MET A 113 -5.36 2.92 -13.57
N GLU A 114 -6.09 2.62 -14.64
CA GLU A 114 -5.60 2.82 -16.02
C GLU A 114 -5.35 4.32 -16.33
N ALA A 115 -6.24 5.20 -15.85
CA ALA A 115 -6.03 6.64 -15.93
C ALA A 115 -4.77 7.08 -15.16
N ALA A 116 -4.58 6.60 -13.93
CA ALA A 116 -3.39 6.89 -13.12
C ALA A 116 -2.08 6.41 -13.80
N VAL A 117 -2.09 5.21 -14.40
CA VAL A 117 -0.94 4.71 -15.18
C VAL A 117 -0.66 5.59 -16.40
N SER A 118 -1.69 6.17 -17.00
CA SER A 118 -1.54 7.07 -18.16
C SER A 118 -0.85 8.40 -17.80
N GLU A 119 -0.80 8.77 -16.52
CA GLU A 119 -0.06 9.93 -16.01
C GLU A 119 1.42 9.66 -15.72
N LYS A 120 1.98 8.54 -16.20
CA LYS A 120 3.39 8.16 -15.95
C LYS A 120 4.41 9.26 -16.25
N ASP A 121 4.22 10.05 -17.30
CA ASP A 121 5.15 11.12 -17.67
C ASP A 121 5.13 12.25 -16.63
N ARG A 122 3.94 12.55 -16.07
CA ARG A 122 3.79 13.50 -14.97
C ARG A 122 4.46 13.00 -13.70
N CYS A 123 4.32 11.72 -13.38
CA CYS A 123 5.04 11.10 -12.26
C CYS A 123 6.55 11.12 -12.48
N HIS A 124 7.02 10.95 -13.72
CA HIS A 124 8.44 11.01 -14.06
C HIS A 124 9.02 12.41 -13.80
N ASP A 125 8.33 13.46 -14.27
CA ASP A 125 8.75 14.84 -14.05
C ASP A 125 8.80 15.20 -12.57
N LEU A 126 7.77 14.81 -11.79
CA LEU A 126 7.77 14.98 -10.34
C LEU A 126 8.90 14.20 -9.68
N ALA A 127 9.15 12.96 -10.11
CA ALA A 127 10.20 12.16 -9.50
C ALA A 127 11.59 12.77 -9.74
N ARG A 128 11.85 13.27 -10.95
CA ARG A 128 13.08 14.00 -11.28
C ARG A 128 13.22 15.26 -10.44
N GLN A 129 12.15 16.04 -10.32
CA GLN A 129 12.20 17.30 -9.59
C GLN A 129 12.42 17.12 -8.08
N TYR A 130 11.78 16.11 -7.47
CA TYR A 130 11.74 15.99 -6.01
C TYR A 130 12.73 14.95 -5.45
N PHE A 131 13.15 13.91 -6.18
CA PHE A 131 13.93 12.81 -5.60
C PHE A 131 15.38 12.70 -6.08
N ALA A 132 15.78 13.40 -7.15
CA ALA A 132 17.08 13.20 -7.80
C ALA A 132 18.25 13.27 -6.81
N ASP A 133 18.29 14.31 -5.97
CA ASP A 133 19.40 14.57 -5.04
C ASP A 133 19.07 14.30 -3.57
N GLN A 134 17.95 13.62 -3.29
CA GLN A 134 17.44 13.43 -1.93
C GLN A 134 17.84 12.08 -1.35
N SER A 135 18.18 12.06 -0.07
CA SER A 135 18.53 10.83 0.68
C SER A 135 17.39 10.33 1.56
N THR A 136 16.45 11.21 1.90
CA THR A 136 15.32 10.94 2.80
C THR A 136 14.03 11.42 2.14
N ALA A 137 12.91 10.73 2.40
CA ALA A 137 11.59 11.17 1.99
C ALA A 137 10.53 10.68 2.98
N PHE A 138 9.41 11.38 3.07
CA PHE A 138 8.31 10.97 3.95
C PHE A 138 7.00 10.84 3.17
N TYR A 139 6.23 9.81 3.49
CA TYR A 139 4.84 9.69 3.05
C TYR A 139 3.93 9.98 4.23
N ILE A 140 2.89 10.78 4.03
CA ILE A 140 1.90 11.08 5.06
C ILE A 140 0.48 10.88 4.58
N GLY A 141 -0.32 10.33 5.48
CA GLY A 141 -1.75 10.13 5.26
C GLY A 141 -2.50 9.94 6.58
N ARG A 142 -3.82 9.89 6.52
CA ARG A 142 -4.67 9.56 7.67
C ARG A 142 -5.72 8.53 7.27
N SER A 143 -6.20 7.74 8.23
CA SER A 143 -7.13 6.64 7.95
C SER A 143 -6.51 5.67 6.93
N LEU A 144 -7.22 5.32 5.85
CA LEU A 144 -6.73 4.42 4.81
C LEU A 144 -5.48 4.94 4.08
N ASP A 145 -5.32 6.27 3.99
CA ASP A 145 -4.13 6.88 3.39
C ASP A 145 -2.87 6.64 4.22
N TYR A 146 -2.99 6.40 5.53
CA TYR A 146 -1.83 6.04 6.37
C TYR A 146 -1.27 4.67 5.97
N TYR A 147 -2.12 3.66 5.83
CA TYR A 147 -1.66 2.33 5.40
C TYR A 147 -1.07 2.36 3.99
N SER A 148 -1.66 3.15 3.09
CA SER A 148 -1.09 3.38 1.76
C SER A 148 0.27 4.11 1.81
N SER A 149 0.45 5.02 2.77
CA SER A 149 1.72 5.70 3.00
C SER A 149 2.83 4.75 3.47
N LEU A 150 2.49 3.74 4.28
CA LEU A 150 3.45 2.71 4.72
C LEU A 150 3.95 1.88 3.53
N GLU A 151 3.04 1.39 2.69
CA GLU A 151 3.42 0.62 1.48
C GLU A 151 4.20 1.50 0.50
N ALA A 152 3.75 2.72 0.25
CA ALA A 152 4.42 3.66 -0.64
C ALA A 152 5.87 3.96 -0.20
N ALA A 153 6.07 4.21 1.09
CA ALA A 153 7.40 4.40 1.65
C ALA A 153 8.27 3.14 1.52
N LEU A 154 7.68 1.96 1.73
CA LEU A 154 8.38 0.69 1.52
C LEU A 154 8.84 0.55 0.06
N LYS A 155 7.97 0.82 -0.93
CA LYS A 155 8.33 0.77 -2.35
C LYS A 155 9.48 1.72 -2.67
N LEU A 156 9.38 2.99 -2.27
CA LEU A 156 10.45 3.95 -2.52
C LEU A 156 11.78 3.48 -1.93
N LYS A 157 11.76 2.96 -0.69
CA LYS A 157 12.94 2.45 0.00
C LYS A 157 13.57 1.24 -0.69
N GLU A 158 12.75 0.27 -1.10
CA GLU A 158 13.21 -1.00 -1.69
C GLU A 158 14.00 -0.79 -2.99
N ILE A 159 13.49 0.05 -3.89
CA ILE A 159 14.05 0.18 -5.24
C ILE A 159 14.97 1.39 -5.41
N SER A 160 14.69 2.53 -4.77
CA SER A 160 15.48 3.77 -4.96
C SER A 160 16.60 3.97 -3.93
N TYR A 161 16.56 3.21 -2.83
CA TYR A 161 17.41 3.35 -1.64
C TYR A 161 17.34 4.72 -0.95
N ILE A 162 16.29 5.50 -1.21
CA ILE A 162 15.95 6.66 -0.40
C ILE A 162 15.44 6.15 0.95
N GLN A 163 15.93 6.72 2.04
CA GLN A 163 15.43 6.47 3.39
C GLN A 163 14.00 7.01 3.49
N ALA A 164 13.03 6.17 3.16
CA ALA A 164 11.63 6.55 3.13
C ALA A 164 10.85 6.01 4.34
N GLU A 165 9.96 6.81 4.90
CA GLU A 165 9.10 6.39 6.01
C GLU A 165 7.68 6.92 5.87
N GLY A 166 6.70 6.06 6.17
CA GLY A 166 5.28 6.39 6.12
C GLY A 166 4.76 6.73 7.52
N PHE A 167 4.09 7.87 7.65
CA PHE A 167 3.56 8.35 8.93
C PHE A 167 2.08 8.64 8.86
N ALA A 168 1.40 8.41 9.99
CA ALA A 168 0.13 9.06 10.23
C ALA A 168 0.40 10.57 10.32
N ALA A 169 -0.25 11.37 9.47
CA ALA A 169 0.12 12.79 9.27
C ALA A 169 0.14 13.61 10.58
N GLY A 170 -0.73 13.25 11.54
CA GLY A 170 -0.80 13.91 12.85
C GLY A 170 0.37 13.63 13.77
N GLU A 171 1.12 12.55 13.55
CA GLU A 171 2.20 12.10 14.43
C GLU A 171 3.53 12.78 14.13
N LEU A 172 3.69 13.40 12.95
CA LEU A 172 4.93 14.07 12.57
C LEU A 172 5.42 15.05 13.64
N LYS A 173 4.51 15.86 14.20
CA LYS A 173 4.83 16.88 15.21
C LYS A 173 5.38 16.33 16.53
N HIS A 174 5.28 15.02 16.76
CA HIS A 174 5.72 14.36 17.99
C HIS A 174 7.18 13.88 17.96
N GLY A 175 7.94 14.23 16.93
CA GLY A 175 9.39 14.06 16.90
C GLY A 175 9.96 14.02 15.48
N THR A 176 9.32 13.27 14.59
CA THR A 176 9.76 13.06 13.20
C THR A 176 9.90 14.36 12.42
N ILE A 177 9.10 15.38 12.74
CA ILE A 177 9.17 16.69 12.07
C ILE A 177 10.55 17.36 12.21
N ALA A 178 11.36 16.96 13.19
CA ALA A 178 12.74 17.43 13.34
C ALA A 178 13.69 16.92 12.25
N LEU A 179 13.29 15.88 11.50
CA LEU A 179 14.03 15.34 10.35
C LEU A 179 13.75 16.09 9.05
N ILE A 180 12.81 17.04 9.07
CA ILE A 180 12.50 17.86 7.89
C ILE A 180 13.55 18.95 7.74
N GLU A 181 14.27 18.88 6.63
CA GLU A 181 15.24 19.88 6.18
C GLU A 181 14.76 20.54 4.88
N GLU A 182 15.43 21.62 4.47
CA GLU A 182 15.13 22.32 3.21
C GLU A 182 15.24 21.37 2.01
N GLY A 183 14.20 21.30 1.20
CA GLY A 183 14.12 20.40 0.05
C GLY A 183 13.59 19.00 0.36
N THR A 184 13.38 18.62 1.63
CA THR A 184 12.94 17.26 2.00
C THR A 184 11.62 16.90 1.31
N PRO A 185 11.56 15.84 0.50
CA PRO A 185 10.33 15.42 -0.15
C PRO A 185 9.32 14.87 0.86
N VAL A 186 8.11 15.40 0.81
CA VAL A 186 6.97 14.86 1.55
C VAL A 186 5.83 14.58 0.58
N ILE A 187 5.39 13.33 0.50
CA ILE A 187 4.27 12.93 -0.35
C ILE A 187 3.03 12.82 0.53
N ALA A 188 2.04 13.65 0.29
CA ALA A 188 0.79 13.67 1.04
C ALA A 188 -0.32 12.96 0.27
N LEU A 189 -0.83 11.87 0.85
CA LEU A 189 -2.03 11.19 0.38
C LEU A 189 -3.25 11.85 1.05
N ILE A 190 -4.14 12.40 0.22
CA ILE A 190 -5.29 13.21 0.62
C ILE A 190 -6.52 12.73 -0.15
N THR A 191 -6.88 11.46 0.05
CA THR A 191 -8.01 10.84 -0.65
C THR A 191 -9.26 10.76 0.22
N GLN A 192 -9.09 10.85 1.54
CA GLN A 192 -10.14 10.67 2.54
C GLN A 192 -10.74 12.01 2.97
N GLU A 193 -11.98 12.30 2.56
CA GLU A 193 -12.62 13.63 2.72
C GLU A 193 -12.67 14.09 4.18
N LYS A 194 -13.03 13.18 5.09
CA LYS A 194 -13.14 13.47 6.53
C LYS A 194 -11.83 13.92 7.15
N THR A 195 -10.70 13.53 6.55
CA THR A 195 -9.37 13.83 7.09
C THR A 195 -8.56 14.81 6.24
N ALA A 196 -9.03 15.15 5.05
CA ALA A 196 -8.32 15.98 4.08
C ALA A 196 -7.90 17.34 4.65
N ALA A 197 -8.79 18.03 5.36
CA ALA A 197 -8.48 19.32 5.99
C ALA A 197 -7.34 19.21 7.02
N MET A 198 -7.32 18.13 7.80
CA MET A 198 -6.29 17.88 8.81
C MET A 198 -4.95 17.55 8.16
N VAL A 199 -4.93 16.66 7.16
CA VAL A 199 -3.70 16.32 6.42
C VAL A 199 -3.11 17.56 5.76
N ARG A 200 -3.95 18.43 5.18
CA ARG A 200 -3.49 19.70 4.62
C ARG A 200 -2.90 20.65 5.67
N SER A 201 -3.46 20.69 6.87
CA SER A 201 -2.83 21.42 7.98
C SER A 201 -1.43 20.88 8.30
N ASN A 202 -1.27 19.54 8.31
CA ASN A 202 0.04 18.91 8.53
C ASN A 202 1.01 19.17 7.35
N VAL A 203 0.51 19.29 6.12
CA VAL A 203 1.29 19.71 4.95
C VAL A 203 1.88 21.11 5.13
N GLU A 204 1.10 22.06 5.65
CA GLU A 204 1.61 23.41 5.93
C GLU A 204 2.64 23.41 7.07
N GLU A 205 2.48 22.54 8.06
CA GLU A 205 3.48 22.36 9.13
C GLU A 205 4.84 21.91 8.57
N VAL A 206 4.88 20.94 7.65
CA VAL A 206 6.16 20.49 7.05
C VAL A 206 6.72 21.48 6.05
N ARG A 207 5.87 22.16 5.27
CA ARG A 207 6.29 23.22 4.34
C ARG A 207 6.96 24.39 5.05
N SER A 208 6.42 24.80 6.20
CA SER A 208 7.03 25.86 7.01
C SER A 208 8.44 25.53 7.52
N ARG A 209 8.89 24.28 7.34
CA ARG A 209 10.23 23.77 7.71
C ARG A 209 11.09 23.41 6.50
N GLY A 210 10.67 23.80 5.29
CA GLY A 210 11.44 23.60 4.07
C GLY A 210 11.09 22.34 3.27
N ALA A 211 10.08 21.57 3.69
CA ALA A 211 9.66 20.40 2.92
C ALA A 211 9.08 20.80 1.55
N GLN A 212 9.44 20.02 0.53
CA GLN A 212 8.81 20.08 -0.79
C GLN A 212 7.73 19.01 -0.90
N VAL A 213 6.49 19.44 -1.12
CA VAL A 213 5.32 18.55 -1.02
C VAL A 213 4.75 18.15 -2.38
N ILE A 214 4.57 16.85 -2.59
CA ILE A 214 3.77 16.27 -3.67
C ILE A 214 2.42 15.85 -3.10
N HIS A 215 1.31 16.29 -3.70
CA HIS A 215 -0.03 15.84 -3.30
C HIS A 215 -0.56 14.78 -4.25
N ILE A 216 -1.06 13.70 -3.67
CA ILE A 216 -1.91 12.71 -4.32
C ILE A 216 -3.30 12.88 -3.70
N ALA A 217 -4.20 13.58 -4.39
CA ALA A 217 -5.51 13.97 -3.85
C ALA A 217 -6.65 13.36 -4.67
N SER A 218 -7.73 12.93 -4.02
CA SER A 218 -8.96 12.56 -4.75
C SER A 218 -9.65 13.78 -5.33
N GLU A 219 -10.44 13.60 -6.38
CA GLU A 219 -11.23 14.67 -7.01
C GLU A 219 -12.11 15.42 -5.99
N ASN A 220 -12.67 14.71 -5.00
CA ASN A 220 -13.47 15.33 -3.93
C ASN A 220 -12.62 16.11 -2.92
N CYS A 221 -11.34 15.77 -2.77
CA CYS A 221 -10.43 16.42 -1.83
C CYS A 221 -9.55 17.49 -2.47
N GLN A 222 -9.54 17.61 -3.81
CA GLN A 222 -8.56 18.39 -4.56
C GLN A 222 -8.59 19.89 -4.23
N ARG A 223 -7.43 20.53 -4.38
CA ARG A 223 -7.26 21.99 -4.34
C ARG A 223 -6.40 22.46 -5.51
N PRO A 224 -6.53 23.73 -5.92
CA PRO A 224 -5.64 24.31 -6.93
C PRO A 224 -4.18 24.09 -6.56
N GLY A 225 -3.41 23.51 -7.48
CA GLY A 225 -1.98 23.23 -7.30
C GLY A 225 -1.64 21.82 -6.80
N ASP A 226 -2.62 20.98 -6.47
CA ASP A 226 -2.37 19.55 -6.27
C ASP A 226 -1.88 18.91 -7.58
N GLN A 227 -0.87 18.05 -7.49
CA GLN A 227 -0.12 17.60 -8.68
C GLN A 227 -0.65 16.32 -9.32
N LEU A 228 -1.17 15.38 -8.51
CA LEU A 228 -1.64 14.08 -8.94
C LEU A 228 -3.08 13.88 -8.44
N LEU A 229 -4.02 13.72 -9.37
CA LEU A 229 -5.44 13.63 -9.07
C LEU A 229 -5.93 12.20 -9.20
N VAL A 230 -6.55 11.69 -8.14
CA VAL A 230 -7.13 10.36 -8.08
C VAL A 230 -8.59 10.47 -8.48
N MET A 231 -8.94 9.83 -9.59
CA MET A 231 -10.34 9.73 -10.05
C MET A 231 -11.23 9.18 -8.95
N GLN A 232 -12.40 9.79 -8.76
CA GLN A 232 -13.28 9.41 -7.67
C GLN A 232 -13.88 8.01 -7.87
N VAL A 233 -13.73 7.20 -6.84
CA VAL A 233 -14.42 5.92 -6.63
C VAL A 233 -14.97 5.92 -5.20
N GLU A 234 -15.59 4.82 -4.77
CA GLU A 234 -15.96 4.66 -3.36
C GLU A 234 -14.76 4.92 -2.43
N GLU A 235 -14.98 5.68 -1.33
CA GLU A 235 -13.91 6.19 -0.47
C GLU A 235 -13.02 5.08 0.11
N CYS A 236 -13.61 3.91 0.41
CA CYS A 236 -12.89 2.75 0.94
C CYS A 236 -12.02 2.03 -0.11
N LEU A 237 -12.22 2.31 -1.41
CA LEU A 237 -11.48 1.73 -2.53
C LEU A 237 -10.47 2.71 -3.15
N LEU A 238 -10.49 4.00 -2.80
CA LEU A 238 -9.49 4.98 -3.25
C LEU A 238 -8.03 4.53 -3.06
N PRO A 239 -7.65 3.81 -1.97
CA PRO A 239 -6.32 3.25 -1.81
C PRO A 239 -5.82 2.37 -2.97
N LEU A 240 -6.73 1.68 -3.68
CA LEU A 240 -6.37 0.87 -4.86
C LEU A 240 -5.83 1.73 -6.01
N VAL A 241 -6.30 2.98 -6.11
CA VAL A 241 -5.94 3.90 -7.18
C VAL A 241 -4.76 4.78 -6.76
N SER A 242 -4.78 5.33 -5.54
CA SER A 242 -3.74 6.26 -5.08
C SER A 242 -2.36 5.60 -4.97
N ILE A 243 -2.30 4.30 -4.65
CA ILE A 243 -1.03 3.58 -4.58
C ILE A 243 -0.33 3.48 -5.94
N VAL A 244 -1.05 3.53 -7.06
CA VAL A 244 -0.47 3.48 -8.41
C VAL A 244 0.45 4.68 -8.64
N TYR A 245 0.01 5.88 -8.23
CA TYR A 245 0.84 7.08 -8.29
C TYR A 245 2.11 6.94 -7.45
N ALA A 246 2.00 6.42 -6.22
CA ALA A 246 3.15 6.21 -5.36
C ALA A 246 4.15 5.18 -5.94
N GLN A 247 3.65 4.10 -6.55
CA GLN A 247 4.45 3.09 -7.24
C GLN A 247 5.20 3.71 -8.44
N LEU A 248 4.53 4.55 -9.24
CA LEU A 248 5.16 5.26 -10.35
C LEU A 248 6.23 6.25 -9.89
N LEU A 249 5.97 7.01 -8.81
CA LEU A 249 6.97 7.90 -8.21
C LEU A 249 8.20 7.12 -7.75
N ALA A 250 8.03 5.98 -7.08
CA ALA A 250 9.14 5.12 -6.66
C ALA A 250 9.92 4.55 -7.85
N TYR A 251 9.21 4.08 -8.88
CA TYR A 251 9.78 3.58 -10.12
C TYR A 251 10.67 4.64 -10.80
N TYR A 252 10.14 5.84 -11.01
CA TYR A 252 10.89 6.90 -11.69
C TYR A 252 12.00 7.50 -10.81
N ALA A 253 11.81 7.59 -9.49
CA ALA A 253 12.89 7.99 -8.58
C ALA A 253 14.08 7.01 -8.67
N THR A 254 13.80 5.72 -8.85
CA THR A 254 14.82 4.69 -9.02
C THR A 254 15.57 4.83 -10.35
N ILE A 255 14.84 5.09 -11.44
CA ILE A 255 15.43 5.31 -12.77
C ILE A 255 16.33 6.54 -12.79
N GLU A 256 15.87 7.67 -12.24
CA GLU A 256 16.67 8.91 -12.22
C GLU A 256 17.95 8.75 -11.41
N ARG A 257 17.99 7.80 -10.47
CA ARG A 257 19.18 7.45 -9.67
C ARG A 257 20.04 6.35 -10.29
N GLY A 258 19.64 5.81 -11.45
CA GLY A 258 20.40 4.82 -12.20
C GLY A 258 20.46 3.42 -11.58
N TYR A 259 19.44 3.04 -10.80
CA TYR A 259 19.37 1.72 -10.16
C TYR A 259 18.50 0.72 -10.96
N ASP A 260 18.78 -0.57 -10.78
CA ASP A 260 17.97 -1.67 -11.34
C ASP A 260 16.67 -1.80 -10.54
N VAL A 261 15.54 -1.53 -11.19
CA VAL A 261 14.21 -1.55 -10.58
C VAL A 261 13.73 -2.99 -10.32
N ASP A 262 14.08 -3.94 -11.18
CA ASP A 262 13.60 -5.32 -11.09
C ASP A 262 14.38 -6.13 -10.05
N LYS A 263 15.67 -5.79 -9.86
CA LYS A 263 16.62 -6.50 -8.99
C LYS A 263 17.30 -5.57 -8.00
N PRO A 264 16.57 -5.02 -7.01
CA PRO A 264 17.17 -4.24 -5.94
C PRO A 264 18.19 -5.08 -5.16
N ARG A 265 19.30 -4.43 -4.78
CA ARG A 265 20.41 -5.09 -4.07
C ARG A 265 19.93 -5.64 -2.73
N ASN A 266 20.47 -6.80 -2.34
CA ASN A 266 20.23 -7.46 -1.05
C ASN A 266 18.78 -7.90 -0.80
N LEU A 267 17.88 -7.83 -1.78
CA LEU A 267 16.51 -8.29 -1.65
C LEU A 267 16.26 -9.53 -2.52
N ALA A 268 15.43 -10.43 -2.01
CA ALA A 268 14.92 -11.59 -2.73
C ALA A 268 13.40 -11.50 -2.80
N LYS A 269 12.83 -11.94 -3.92
CA LYS A 269 11.38 -11.85 -4.16
C LYS A 269 10.53 -12.62 -3.15
N SER A 270 11.03 -13.71 -2.59
CA SER A 270 10.39 -14.43 -1.51
C SER A 270 11.43 -14.76 -0.45
N VAL A 271 11.16 -14.37 0.79
CA VAL A 271 11.97 -14.77 1.94
C VAL A 271 11.51 -16.17 2.34
N THR A 272 12.23 -17.17 1.84
CA THR A 272 11.95 -18.61 2.07
C THR A 272 12.86 -19.23 3.12
N VAL A 273 13.67 -18.40 3.80
CA VAL A 273 14.60 -18.78 4.85
C VAL A 273 14.37 -17.85 6.05
N GLU A 274 14.53 -18.38 7.26
CA GLU A 274 14.59 -17.58 8.50
C GLU A 274 15.91 -16.82 8.62
#